data_AF-A0A6N6SFA5-F1
#
_entry.id   AF-A0A6N6SFA5-F1
#
_cell.length_a   1.000
_cell.length_b   1.000
_cell.length_c   1.000
_cell.angle_alpha   90.00
_cell.angle_beta   90.00
_cell.angle_gamma   90.00
#
_symmetry.space_group_name_H-M   'P 1'
#
loop_
_entity.id
_entity.type
_entity.pdbx_description
1 polymer ?
#
loop_
_entity_poly.entity_id
_entity_poly.type
_entity_poly.pdbx_seq_one_letter_code
_entity_poly.pdbx_strand_id
1 'polypeptide(L)'
;MHRVHARLAALARPAAGFVSQPEPKTIGSFARGRQLVAGNFLFAGFLIEGKNASIWDLPVPDPRFEEEIHGCAWLDDLAAVADGPARQRAQDWIFDWIRRYRWGGGPGWTPDLTGRRLIRWINHAILLLNGRSRADSDAYFRCLGQQTIFLARRWRKAAPGLPRFEALTGLVYAGLALTGMERHVGPAAAALALECEREIDAEGGIPTRNPEELLEVFTLLTWAAAALADAGRSPQPAHLDAIDRIAPTLRALRHADGGLARFHG
;
A
#
# COMPACT_ATOMS: atom_id res chain seq x y z
N MET A 1 4.73 -16.94 11.95
CA MET A 1 3.73 -17.73 11.17
C MET A 1 3.39 -17.16 9.78
N HIS A 2 3.60 -15.86 9.49
CA HIS A 2 3.23 -15.29 8.18
C HIS A 2 3.97 -15.93 6.98
N ARG A 3 5.26 -16.23 7.13
CA ARG A 3 6.09 -16.87 6.08
C ARG A 3 5.50 -18.18 5.53
N VAL A 4 4.88 -19.01 6.37
CA VAL A 4 4.24 -20.27 5.92
C VAL A 4 3.05 -19.98 5.02
N HIS A 5 2.18 -19.04 5.41
CA HIS A 5 1.03 -18.66 4.60
C HIS A 5 1.45 -17.97 3.31
N ALA A 6 2.53 -17.18 3.32
CA ALA A 6 3.09 -16.56 2.13
C ALA A 6 3.62 -17.62 1.14
N ARG A 7 4.36 -18.63 1.64
CA ARG A 7 4.79 -19.79 0.85
C ARG A 7 3.61 -20.56 0.26
N LEU A 8 2.56 -20.81 1.04
CA LEU A 8 1.36 -21.48 0.56
C LEU A 8 0.57 -20.64 -0.46
N ALA A 9 0.58 -19.32 -0.33
CA ALA A 9 -0.02 -18.43 -1.33
C ALA A 9 0.79 -18.44 -2.63
N ALA A 10 2.10 -18.63 -2.55
CA ALA A 10 2.98 -18.73 -3.72
C ALA A 10 2.62 -19.92 -4.66
N LEU A 11 1.95 -20.95 -4.12
CA LEU A 11 1.49 -22.13 -4.86
C LEU A 11 0.13 -21.96 -5.55
N ALA A 12 -0.56 -20.84 -5.32
CA ALA A 12 -1.89 -20.64 -5.87
C ALA A 12 -1.88 -20.26 -7.36
N ARG A 13 -3.06 -20.36 -8.01
CA ARG A 13 -3.23 -19.96 -9.41
C ARG A 13 -2.99 -18.45 -9.55
N PRO A 14 -2.14 -18.01 -10.49
CA PRO A 14 -1.81 -16.60 -10.67
C PRO A 14 -3.01 -15.80 -11.16
N ALA A 15 -3.05 -14.50 -10.84
CA ALA A 15 -3.87 -13.56 -11.60
C ALA A 15 -3.34 -13.49 -13.03
N ALA A 16 -4.24 -13.38 -14.01
CA ALA A 16 -3.89 -13.38 -15.44
C ALA A 16 -3.73 -11.97 -16.03
N GLY A 17 -4.08 -10.93 -15.28
CA GLY A 17 -4.06 -9.55 -15.75
C GLY A 17 -4.90 -8.62 -14.88
N PHE A 18 -5.13 -7.41 -15.38
CA PHE A 18 -6.06 -6.44 -14.80
C PHE A 18 -7.45 -6.54 -15.46
N VAL A 19 -8.49 -6.45 -14.65
CA VAL A 19 -9.88 -6.20 -15.07
C VAL A 19 -10.14 -4.69 -15.17
N SER A 20 -9.50 -3.92 -14.29
CA SER A 20 -9.52 -2.46 -14.28
C SER A 20 -8.16 -1.94 -13.79
N GLN A 21 -7.76 -0.76 -14.27
CA GLN A 21 -6.63 -0.02 -13.71
C GLN A 21 -7.19 1.23 -13.03
N PRO A 22 -7.23 1.28 -11.69
CA PRO A 22 -7.61 2.51 -11.01
C PRO A 22 -6.55 3.58 -11.32
N GLU A 23 -7.01 4.80 -11.60
CA GLU A 23 -6.08 5.92 -11.76
C GLU A 23 -5.23 6.09 -10.49
N PRO A 24 -3.92 6.37 -10.62
CA PRO A 24 -3.08 6.61 -9.45
C PRO A 24 -3.65 7.75 -8.61
N LYS A 25 -4.14 7.44 -7.40
CA LYS A 25 -4.67 8.43 -6.46
C LYS A 25 -3.59 9.03 -5.56
N THR A 26 -2.34 8.63 -5.74
CA THR A 26 -1.20 8.98 -4.89
C THR A 26 -0.29 9.99 -5.58
N ILE A 27 0.11 11.02 -4.84
CA ILE A 27 1.07 12.02 -5.30
C ILE A 27 2.34 11.86 -4.45
N GLY A 28 3.44 11.48 -5.09
CA GLY A 28 4.75 11.43 -4.43
C GLY A 28 5.44 12.78 -4.39
N SER A 29 6.54 12.83 -3.64
CA SER A 29 7.41 13.99 -3.58
C SER A 29 8.48 13.92 -4.67
N PHE A 30 8.46 14.89 -5.58
CA PHE A 30 9.51 15.07 -6.59
C PHE A 30 10.91 15.15 -5.97
N ALA A 31 11.05 15.87 -4.85
CA ALA A 31 12.32 16.03 -4.15
C ALA A 31 12.85 14.70 -3.59
N ARG A 32 11.99 13.92 -2.92
CA ARG A 32 12.35 12.57 -2.43
C ARG A 32 12.71 11.65 -3.59
N GLY A 33 11.96 11.70 -4.69
CA GLY A 33 12.26 10.90 -5.88
C GLY A 33 13.63 11.23 -6.48
N ARG A 34 14.00 12.50 -6.56
CA ARG A 34 15.33 12.93 -7.01
C ARG A 34 16.45 12.46 -6.07
N GLN A 35 16.20 12.46 -4.76
CA GLN A 35 17.14 11.91 -3.77
C GLN A 35 17.35 10.40 -4.00
N LEU A 36 16.27 9.63 -4.17
CA LEU A 36 16.34 8.19 -4.47
C LEU A 36 17.10 7.92 -5.77
N VAL A 37 16.87 8.72 -6.81
CA VAL A 37 17.59 8.61 -8.09
C VAL A 37 19.09 8.89 -7.92
N ALA A 38 19.45 9.83 -7.06
CA ALA A 38 20.84 10.15 -6.72
C ALA A 38 21.50 9.09 -5.79
N GLY A 39 20.73 8.14 -5.25
CA GLY A 39 21.18 7.13 -4.31
C GLY A 39 21.23 7.62 -2.86
N ASN A 40 20.42 8.61 -2.52
CA ASN A 40 20.20 9.08 -1.15
C ASN A 40 18.89 8.49 -0.63
N PHE A 41 18.99 7.58 0.32
CA PHE A 41 17.85 6.81 0.86
C PHE A 41 17.50 7.35 2.24
N LEU A 42 16.47 8.20 2.31
CA LEU A 42 15.93 8.71 3.57
C LEU A 42 14.63 7.95 3.89
N PHE A 43 14.72 7.00 4.82
CA PHE A 43 13.58 6.22 5.32
C PHE A 43 13.61 6.18 6.85
N ALA A 44 12.45 6.32 7.49
CA ALA A 44 12.27 6.31 8.94
C ALA A 44 13.23 7.25 9.70
N GLY A 45 13.64 8.36 9.07
CA GLY A 45 14.61 9.33 9.61
C GLY A 45 16.09 8.94 9.45
N PHE A 46 16.40 7.79 8.87
CA PHE A 46 17.78 7.36 8.58
C PHE A 46 18.15 7.68 7.14
N LEU A 47 19.27 8.37 6.95
CA LEU A 47 19.86 8.65 5.64
C LEU A 47 21.00 7.67 5.35
N ILE A 48 20.90 6.96 4.23
CA ILE A 48 21.95 6.08 3.71
C ILE A 48 22.31 6.55 2.30
N GLU A 49 23.61 6.67 2.03
CA GLU A 49 24.13 6.99 0.70
C GLU A 49 24.60 5.73 -0.03
N GLY A 50 24.16 5.56 -1.27
CA GLY A 50 24.44 4.39 -2.09
C GLY A 50 24.09 4.62 -3.55
N LYS A 51 24.92 5.40 -4.26
CA LYS A 51 24.68 5.85 -5.65
C LYS A 51 24.20 4.74 -6.59
N ASN A 52 24.77 3.55 -6.50
CA ASN A 52 24.42 2.40 -7.35
C ASN A 52 23.82 1.22 -6.55
N ALA A 53 23.45 1.44 -5.29
CA ALA A 53 22.88 0.39 -4.45
C ALA A 53 21.44 0.08 -4.87
N SER A 54 21.08 -1.22 -4.81
CA SER A 54 19.68 -1.62 -4.73
C SER A 54 19.14 -1.26 -3.36
N ILE A 55 17.88 -0.81 -3.27
CA ILE A 55 17.25 -0.56 -1.95
C ILE A 55 17.21 -1.81 -1.07
N TRP A 56 17.27 -3.00 -1.68
CA TRP A 56 17.25 -4.28 -0.99
C TRP A 56 18.61 -4.75 -0.48
N ASP A 57 19.69 -4.03 -0.82
CA ASP A 57 21.06 -4.30 -0.38
C ASP A 57 21.56 -3.28 0.65
N LEU A 58 20.71 -2.34 1.05
CA LEU A 58 21.03 -1.35 2.07
C LEU A 58 21.14 -2.01 3.45
N PRO A 59 22.06 -1.54 4.31
CA PRO A 59 22.05 -1.96 5.70
C PRO A 59 20.74 -1.50 6.36
N VAL A 60 20.18 -2.34 7.22
CA VAL A 60 18.92 -2.05 7.94
C VAL A 60 19.27 -1.56 9.35
N PRO A 61 19.24 -0.24 9.62
CA PRO A 61 19.60 0.30 10.93
C PRO A 61 18.48 0.12 11.98
N ASP A 62 17.22 0.02 11.55
CA ASP A 62 16.03 0.01 12.41
C ASP A 62 14.90 -0.79 11.71
N PRO A 63 14.07 -1.55 12.43
CA PRO A 63 12.93 -2.26 11.84
C PRO A 63 11.97 -1.36 11.03
N ARG A 64 11.76 -0.10 11.46
CA ARG A 64 10.90 0.87 10.75
C ARG A 64 11.46 1.25 9.38
N PHE A 65 12.79 1.23 9.23
CA PHE A 65 13.45 1.43 7.95
C PHE A 65 13.10 0.29 6.98
N GLU A 66 13.16 -0.96 7.47
CA GLU A 66 12.79 -2.14 6.68
C GLU A 66 11.31 -2.14 6.31
N GLU A 67 10.44 -1.76 7.24
CA GLU A 67 9.00 -1.60 7.00
C GLU A 67 8.70 -0.55 5.92
N GLU A 68 9.30 0.64 5.98
CA GLU A 68 9.05 1.70 4.99
C GLU A 68 9.47 1.27 3.57
N ILE A 69 10.64 0.63 3.43
CA ILE A 69 11.11 0.11 2.13
C ILE A 69 10.15 -0.97 1.61
N HIS A 70 9.72 -1.90 2.46
CA HIS A 70 8.83 -3.00 2.06
C HIS A 70 7.37 -2.58 1.83
N GLY A 71 6.97 -1.41 2.33
CA GLY A 71 5.67 -0.78 2.06
C GLY A 71 5.58 -0.11 0.68
N CYS A 72 6.71 0.13 0.01
CA CYS A 72 6.78 0.67 -1.36
C CYS A 72 6.16 2.08 -1.56
N ALA A 73 6.07 2.89 -0.50
CA ALA A 73 5.62 4.28 -0.62
C ALA A 73 6.54 5.12 -1.53
N TRP A 74 7.83 4.81 -1.53
CA TRP A 74 8.85 5.39 -2.42
C TRP A 74 8.53 5.28 -3.92
N LEU A 75 7.61 4.39 -4.31
CA LEU A 75 7.20 4.26 -5.70
C LEU A 75 6.43 5.49 -6.18
N ASP A 76 5.64 6.12 -5.30
CA ASP A 76 4.99 7.40 -5.59
C ASP A 76 6.03 8.49 -5.87
N ASP A 77 7.08 8.55 -5.06
CA ASP A 77 8.15 9.54 -5.17
C ASP A 77 8.91 9.40 -6.51
N LEU A 78 9.22 8.16 -6.92
CA LEU A 78 9.84 7.89 -8.22
C LEU A 78 8.89 8.22 -9.38
N ALA A 79 7.60 7.91 -9.25
CA ALA A 79 6.60 8.25 -10.25
C ALA A 79 6.47 9.77 -10.44
N ALA A 80 6.59 10.55 -9.35
CA ALA A 80 6.54 12.01 -9.39
C ALA A 80 7.69 12.66 -10.17
N VAL A 81 8.86 12.00 -10.26
CA VAL A 81 10.00 12.49 -11.06
C VAL A 81 9.76 12.33 -12.56
N ALA A 82 9.08 11.25 -12.95
CA ALA A 82 8.66 10.97 -14.32
C ALA A 82 9.79 10.97 -15.39
N ASP A 83 11.03 10.63 -15.02
CA ASP A 83 12.16 10.51 -15.96
C ASP A 83 12.60 9.04 -16.18
N GLY A 84 13.46 8.83 -17.18
CA GLY A 84 14.00 7.51 -17.53
C GLY A 84 14.71 6.80 -16.36
N PRO A 85 15.67 7.46 -15.68
CA PRO A 85 16.33 6.91 -14.50
C PRO A 85 15.40 6.52 -13.35
N ALA A 86 14.41 7.36 -13.02
CA ALA A 86 13.42 7.05 -11.96
C ALA A 86 12.58 5.84 -12.32
N ARG A 87 12.09 5.75 -13.57
CA ARG A 87 11.37 4.57 -14.07
C ARG A 87 12.24 3.32 -14.01
N GLN A 88 13.49 3.39 -14.45
CA GLN A 88 14.40 2.25 -14.42
C GLN A 88 14.62 1.75 -12.99
N ARG A 89 14.89 2.64 -12.03
CA ARG A 89 15.03 2.27 -10.60
C ARG A 89 13.76 1.64 -10.04
N ALA A 90 12.59 2.22 -10.30
CA ALA A 90 11.31 1.68 -9.86
C ALA A 90 11.13 0.24 -10.37
N GLN A 91 11.33 0.02 -11.67
CA GLN A 91 11.22 -1.30 -12.27
C GLN A 91 12.25 -2.27 -11.68
N ASP A 92 13.53 -1.92 -11.68
CA ASP A 92 14.59 -2.82 -11.24
C ASP A 92 14.41 -3.24 -9.77
N TRP A 93 14.03 -2.31 -8.89
CA TRP A 93 13.76 -2.61 -7.49
C TRP A 93 12.52 -3.50 -7.34
N ILE A 94 11.41 -3.24 -8.03
CA ILE A 94 10.23 -4.11 -7.92
C ILE A 94 10.52 -5.52 -8.44
N PHE A 95 11.19 -5.65 -9.59
CA PHE A 95 11.52 -6.98 -10.13
C PHE A 95 12.58 -7.71 -9.30
N ASP A 96 13.51 -6.99 -8.68
CA ASP A 96 14.43 -7.58 -7.69
C ASP A 96 13.67 -8.09 -6.45
N TRP A 97 12.68 -7.34 -5.96
CA TRP A 97 11.80 -7.81 -4.88
C TRP A 97 11.07 -9.11 -5.27
N ILE A 98 10.51 -9.17 -6.49
CA ILE A 98 9.83 -10.37 -7.00
C ILE A 98 10.81 -11.56 -7.07
N ARG A 99 12.06 -11.35 -7.46
CA ARG A 99 13.07 -12.41 -7.47
C ARG A 99 13.43 -12.88 -6.07
N ARG A 100 13.65 -11.97 -5.12
CA ARG A 100 14.11 -12.27 -3.76
C ARG A 100 13.02 -12.85 -2.86
N TYR A 101 11.80 -12.31 -2.92
CA TYR A 101 10.83 -12.47 -1.83
C TYR A 101 9.49 -13.09 -2.24
N ARG A 102 9.19 -13.28 -3.54
CA ARG A 102 7.86 -13.80 -3.98
C ARG A 102 7.46 -15.13 -3.34
N TRP A 103 8.43 -15.95 -2.94
CA TRP A 103 8.20 -17.25 -2.30
C TRP A 103 7.94 -17.17 -0.79
N GLY A 104 7.58 -16.00 -0.25
CA GLY A 104 7.31 -15.86 1.19
C GLY A 104 8.55 -15.75 2.07
N GLY A 105 9.71 -15.44 1.49
CA GLY A 105 10.96 -15.18 2.21
C GLY A 105 11.08 -13.71 2.63
N GLY A 106 11.97 -13.43 3.59
CA GLY A 106 12.26 -12.06 4.02
C GLY A 106 11.24 -11.46 5.02
N PRO A 107 11.34 -10.14 5.26
CA PRO A 107 10.54 -9.39 6.24
C PRO A 107 9.23 -8.83 5.66
N GLY A 108 9.14 -8.56 4.36
CA GLY A 108 8.01 -7.85 3.72
C GLY A 108 6.66 -8.58 3.62
N TRP A 109 6.49 -9.72 4.28
CA TRP A 109 5.26 -10.53 4.30
C TRP A 109 4.48 -10.36 5.60
N THR A 110 4.16 -9.11 5.96
CA THR A 110 3.13 -8.76 6.95
C THR A 110 1.86 -8.28 6.24
N PRO A 111 0.66 -8.40 6.85
CA PRO A 111 -0.58 -8.03 6.17
C PRO A 111 -0.64 -6.54 5.79
N ASP A 112 -0.24 -5.66 6.71
CA ASP A 112 -0.11 -4.21 6.55
C ASP A 112 0.81 -3.84 5.37
N LEU A 113 2.09 -4.25 5.39
CA LEU A 113 3.04 -4.01 4.29
C LEU A 113 2.55 -4.59 2.96
N THR A 114 1.91 -5.77 2.98
CA THR A 114 1.35 -6.37 1.76
C THR A 114 0.19 -5.53 1.21
N GLY A 115 -0.66 -5.00 2.08
CA GLY A 115 -1.74 -4.09 1.70
C GLY A 115 -1.21 -2.81 1.06
N ARG A 116 -0.26 -2.12 1.72
CA ARG A 116 0.41 -0.92 1.18
C ARG A 116 1.02 -1.19 -0.19
N ARG A 117 1.78 -2.29 -0.30
CA ARG A 117 2.49 -2.68 -1.52
C ARG A 117 1.55 -3.02 -2.67
N LEU A 118 0.47 -3.74 -2.41
CA LEU A 118 -0.55 -4.04 -3.43
C LEU A 118 -1.15 -2.76 -4.01
N ILE A 119 -1.55 -1.80 -3.18
CA ILE A 119 -2.11 -0.51 -3.64
C ILE A 119 -1.11 0.19 -4.57
N ARG A 120 0.15 0.32 -4.13
CA ARG A 120 1.19 1.03 -4.89
C ARG A 120 1.53 0.35 -6.21
N TRP A 121 1.67 -0.97 -6.21
CA TRP A 121 1.96 -1.72 -7.42
C TRP A 121 0.81 -1.60 -8.43
N ILE A 122 -0.44 -1.77 -7.97
CA ILE A 122 -1.61 -1.65 -8.83
C ILE A 122 -1.70 -0.24 -9.45
N ASN A 123 -1.58 0.81 -8.63
CA ASN A 123 -1.63 2.20 -9.11
C ASN A 123 -0.52 2.49 -10.13
N HIS A 124 0.70 1.99 -9.91
CA HIS A 124 1.85 2.26 -10.76
C HIS A 124 2.12 1.18 -11.81
N ALA A 125 1.13 0.37 -12.14
CA ALA A 125 1.28 -0.73 -13.08
C ALA A 125 1.82 -0.29 -14.45
N ILE A 126 1.35 0.85 -14.98
CA ILE A 126 1.82 1.40 -16.27
C ILE A 126 3.32 1.71 -16.19
N LEU A 127 3.77 2.40 -15.13
CA LEU A 127 5.18 2.70 -14.90
C LEU A 127 6.01 1.42 -14.81
N LEU A 128 5.54 0.42 -14.07
CA LEU A 128 6.26 -0.81 -13.78
C LEU A 128 6.33 -1.77 -14.99
N LEU A 129 5.31 -1.80 -15.83
CA LEU A 129 5.22 -2.73 -16.98
C LEU A 129 5.67 -2.11 -18.30
N ASN A 130 5.84 -0.78 -18.38
CA ASN A 130 6.28 -0.12 -19.60
C ASN A 130 7.63 -0.68 -20.09
N GLY A 131 7.63 -1.21 -21.32
CA GLY A 131 8.82 -1.77 -21.96
C GLY A 131 9.28 -3.13 -21.41
N ARG A 132 8.49 -3.79 -20.54
CA ARG A 132 8.85 -5.08 -19.95
C ARG A 132 8.41 -6.26 -20.82
N SER A 133 9.12 -7.38 -20.67
CA SER A 133 8.84 -8.60 -21.42
C SER A 133 7.52 -9.24 -20.95
N ARG A 134 6.96 -10.13 -21.78
CA ARG A 134 5.80 -10.93 -21.35
C ARG A 134 6.09 -11.77 -20.11
N ALA A 135 7.29 -12.33 -20.01
CA ALA A 135 7.70 -13.13 -18.85
C ALA A 135 7.75 -12.30 -17.56
N ASP A 136 8.22 -11.04 -17.65
CA ASP A 136 8.21 -10.11 -16.53
C ASP A 136 6.77 -9.75 -16.11
N SER A 137 5.92 -9.42 -17.08
CA SER A 137 4.50 -9.16 -16.83
C SER A 137 3.80 -10.35 -16.15
N ASP A 138 4.05 -11.57 -16.63
CA ASP A 138 3.48 -12.79 -16.03
C ASP A 138 3.99 -13.02 -14.59
N ALA A 139 5.27 -12.73 -14.32
CA ALA A 139 5.85 -12.80 -12.98
C ALA A 139 5.25 -11.75 -12.04
N TYR A 140 5.01 -10.54 -12.56
CA TYR A 140 4.37 -9.44 -11.84
C TYR A 140 2.94 -9.78 -11.43
N PHE A 141 2.08 -10.18 -12.37
CA PHE A 141 0.69 -10.54 -12.08
C PHE A 141 0.57 -11.77 -11.17
N ARG A 142 1.43 -12.77 -11.37
CA ARG A 142 1.53 -13.90 -10.44
C ARG A 142 1.82 -13.43 -9.03
N CYS A 143 2.80 -12.54 -8.86
CA CYS A 143 3.18 -12.03 -7.55
C CYS A 143 2.06 -11.23 -6.89
N LEU A 144 1.35 -10.38 -7.63
CA LEU A 144 0.16 -9.68 -7.13
C LEU A 144 -0.91 -10.66 -6.64
N GLY A 145 -1.26 -11.68 -7.45
CA GLY A 145 -2.22 -12.71 -7.04
C GLY A 145 -1.81 -13.47 -5.77
N GLN A 146 -0.52 -13.83 -5.63
CA GLN A 146 0.02 -14.47 -4.43
C GLN A 146 -0.13 -13.58 -3.19
N GLN A 147 0.18 -12.29 -3.33
CA GLN A 147 0.03 -11.30 -2.27
C GLN A 147 -1.44 -11.14 -1.85
N THR A 148 -2.36 -11.05 -2.80
CA THR A 148 -3.81 -10.97 -2.53
C THR A 148 -4.31 -12.19 -1.76
N ILE A 149 -3.89 -13.39 -2.15
CA ILE A 149 -4.30 -14.64 -1.49
C ILE A 149 -3.73 -14.75 -0.07
N PHE A 150 -2.47 -14.34 0.11
CA PHE A 150 -1.88 -14.23 1.44
C PHE A 150 -2.68 -13.26 2.32
N LEU A 151 -2.98 -12.08 1.80
CA LEU A 151 -3.67 -11.01 2.51
C LEU A 151 -5.09 -11.42 2.89
N ALA A 152 -5.84 -12.03 1.96
CA ALA A 152 -7.17 -12.60 2.20
C ALA A 152 -7.19 -13.60 3.37
N ARG A 153 -6.10 -14.36 3.58
CA ARG A 153 -5.96 -15.33 4.68
C ARG A 153 -5.47 -14.71 5.98
N ARG A 154 -4.80 -13.55 5.94
CA ARG A 154 -3.97 -13.04 7.04
C ARG A 154 -4.29 -11.63 7.52
N TRP A 155 -5.16 -10.87 6.86
CA TRP A 155 -5.52 -9.50 7.26
C TRP A 155 -5.93 -9.40 8.74
N ARG A 156 -6.65 -10.39 9.30
CA ARG A 156 -7.05 -10.44 10.72
C ARG A 156 -5.88 -10.49 11.71
N LYS A 157 -4.66 -10.72 11.22
CA LYS A 157 -3.44 -10.78 12.03
C LYS A 157 -2.65 -9.47 11.99
N ALA A 158 -3.10 -8.49 11.21
CA ALA A 158 -2.68 -7.11 11.39
C ALA A 158 -3.15 -6.61 12.76
N ALA A 159 -2.34 -5.78 13.40
CA ALA A 159 -2.75 -5.04 14.58
C ALA A 159 -4.01 -4.21 14.27
N PRO A 160 -4.92 -4.00 15.24
CA PRO A 160 -6.03 -3.05 15.09
C PRO A 160 -5.53 -1.65 14.72
N GLY A 161 -6.42 -0.81 14.18
CA GLY A 161 -6.08 0.52 13.69
C GLY A 161 -5.47 0.52 12.29
N LEU A 162 -4.57 1.48 12.01
CA LEU A 162 -4.00 1.72 10.69
C LEU A 162 -3.46 0.45 9.97
N PRO A 163 -2.69 -0.46 10.62
CA PRO A 163 -2.17 -1.65 9.94
C PRO A 163 -3.26 -2.54 9.32
N ARG A 164 -4.43 -2.61 9.95
CA ARG A 164 -5.55 -3.41 9.43
C ARG A 164 -6.33 -2.67 8.35
N PHE A 165 -6.49 -1.35 8.47
CA PHE A 165 -7.04 -0.54 7.38
C PHE A 165 -6.23 -0.69 6.10
N GLU A 166 -4.90 -0.65 6.19
CA GLU A 166 -4.00 -0.86 5.04
C GLU A 166 -4.16 -2.25 4.43
N ALA A 167 -4.23 -3.28 5.28
CA ALA A 167 -4.44 -4.66 4.85
C ALA A 167 -5.77 -4.83 4.11
N LEU A 168 -6.85 -4.25 4.63
CA LEU A 168 -8.19 -4.37 4.05
C LEU A 168 -8.34 -3.53 2.78
N THR A 169 -7.86 -2.30 2.76
CA THR A 169 -7.89 -1.43 1.57
C THR A 169 -7.08 -2.04 0.43
N GLY A 170 -5.88 -2.58 0.72
CA GLY A 170 -5.09 -3.28 -0.31
C GLY A 170 -5.78 -4.53 -0.85
N LEU A 171 -6.54 -5.25 -0.01
CA LEU A 171 -7.32 -6.40 -0.44
C LEU A 171 -8.54 -6.00 -1.31
N VAL A 172 -9.20 -4.89 -0.99
CA VAL A 172 -10.27 -4.31 -1.83
C VAL A 172 -9.71 -3.92 -3.19
N TYR A 173 -8.63 -3.14 -3.23
CA TYR A 173 -7.96 -2.73 -4.47
C TYR A 173 -7.57 -3.93 -5.33
N ALA A 174 -6.89 -4.91 -4.73
CA ALA A 174 -6.44 -6.09 -5.47
C ALA A 174 -7.59 -6.96 -5.95
N GLY A 175 -8.68 -7.07 -5.17
CA GLY A 175 -9.88 -7.79 -5.59
C GLY A 175 -10.62 -7.12 -6.75
N LEU A 176 -10.60 -5.78 -6.83
CA LEU A 176 -11.23 -5.01 -7.91
C LEU A 176 -10.37 -4.98 -9.17
N ALA A 177 -9.05 -4.90 -9.01
CA ALA A 177 -8.13 -4.73 -10.13
C ALA A 177 -7.77 -6.07 -10.80
N LEU A 178 -7.57 -7.16 -10.04
CA LEU A 178 -6.97 -8.40 -10.56
C LEU A 178 -8.00 -9.43 -11.01
N THR A 179 -7.81 -9.98 -12.21
CA THR A 179 -8.65 -11.06 -12.73
C THR A 179 -8.63 -12.29 -11.82
N GLY A 180 -9.81 -12.75 -11.42
CA GLY A 180 -10.00 -13.94 -10.59
C GLY A 180 -9.89 -13.70 -9.08
N MET A 181 -9.79 -12.43 -8.65
CA MET A 181 -9.71 -12.04 -7.23
C MET A 181 -10.97 -11.33 -6.72
N GLU A 182 -11.99 -11.17 -7.57
CA GLU A 182 -13.21 -10.38 -7.33
C GLU A 182 -14.01 -10.88 -6.12
N ARG A 183 -13.95 -12.19 -5.86
CA ARG A 183 -14.58 -12.83 -4.69
C ARG A 183 -14.09 -12.28 -3.35
N HIS A 184 -12.92 -11.63 -3.32
CA HIS A 184 -12.35 -11.08 -2.09
C HIS A 184 -12.91 -9.69 -1.75
N VAL A 185 -13.51 -8.99 -2.72
CA VAL A 185 -13.99 -7.59 -2.55
C VAL A 185 -15.10 -7.50 -1.50
N GLY A 186 -16.16 -8.30 -1.62
CA GLY A 186 -17.29 -8.26 -0.70
C GLY A 186 -16.89 -8.48 0.77
N PRO A 187 -16.20 -9.60 1.09
CA PRO A 187 -15.71 -9.86 2.44
C PRO A 187 -14.74 -8.78 2.96
N ALA A 188 -13.88 -8.22 2.11
CA ALA A 188 -12.94 -7.17 2.51
C ALA A 188 -13.66 -5.85 2.80
N ALA A 189 -14.64 -5.46 1.97
CA ALA A 189 -15.44 -4.25 2.19
C ALA A 189 -16.30 -4.34 3.47
N ALA A 190 -16.90 -5.51 3.73
CA ALA A 190 -17.63 -5.75 4.97
C ALA A 190 -16.72 -5.70 6.21
N ALA A 191 -15.51 -6.28 6.11
CA ALA A 191 -14.53 -6.20 7.18
C ALA A 191 -14.02 -4.76 7.40
N LEU A 192 -13.81 -4.00 6.31
CA LEU A 192 -13.41 -2.58 6.40
C LEU A 192 -14.45 -1.75 7.13
N ALA A 193 -15.73 -1.97 6.84
CA ALA A 193 -16.85 -1.32 7.54
C ALA A 193 -16.88 -1.66 9.04
N LEU A 194 -16.67 -2.94 9.39
CA LEU A 194 -16.61 -3.35 10.79
C LEU A 194 -15.41 -2.74 11.53
N GLU A 195 -14.26 -2.60 10.88
CA GLU A 195 -13.11 -1.90 11.48
C GLU A 195 -13.38 -0.40 11.62
N CYS A 196 -14.14 0.22 10.71
CA CYS A 196 -14.60 1.61 10.88
C CYS A 196 -15.47 1.77 12.13
N GLU A 197 -16.39 0.86 12.41
CA GLU A 197 -17.22 0.90 13.63
C GLU A 197 -16.40 0.71 14.91
N ARG A 198 -15.31 -0.06 14.84
CA ARG A 198 -14.47 -0.40 15.98
C ARG A 198 -13.46 0.68 16.33
N GLU A 199 -12.82 1.24 15.32
CA GLU A 199 -11.66 2.10 15.50
C GLU A 199 -12.00 3.60 15.35
N ILE A 200 -13.20 3.96 14.88
CA ILE A 200 -13.59 5.36 14.68
C ILE A 200 -14.78 5.69 15.57
N ASP A 201 -14.54 6.54 16.58
CA ASP A 201 -15.56 6.95 17.54
C ASP A 201 -16.60 7.92 16.94
N ALA A 202 -17.64 8.23 17.70
CA ALA A 202 -18.72 9.12 17.26
C ALA A 202 -18.24 10.52 16.83
N GLU A 203 -17.06 10.95 17.31
CA GLU A 203 -16.44 12.24 17.04
C GLU A 203 -15.44 12.16 15.86
N GLY A 204 -15.28 11.00 15.23
CA GLY A 204 -14.34 10.82 14.13
C GLY A 204 -12.88 10.71 14.56
N GLY A 205 -12.62 10.44 15.84
CA GLY A 205 -11.30 10.16 16.39
C GLY A 205 -10.91 8.68 16.27
N ILE A 206 -9.60 8.42 16.39
CA ILE A 206 -9.02 7.07 16.49
C ILE A 206 -8.33 6.88 17.86
N PRO A 207 -8.18 5.64 18.37
CA PRO A 207 -7.63 5.38 19.70
C PRO A 207 -6.25 5.99 19.97
N THR A 208 -5.37 6.04 18.95
CA THR A 208 -4.02 6.58 19.09
C THR A 208 -3.98 8.09 19.26
N ARG A 209 -5.09 8.78 18.92
CA ARG A 209 -5.20 10.25 18.90
C ARG A 209 -4.10 10.94 18.09
N ASN A 210 -3.46 10.21 17.17
CA ASN A 210 -2.43 10.74 16.29
C ASN A 210 -3.09 11.30 15.02
N PRO A 211 -3.02 12.63 14.76
CA PRO A 211 -3.64 13.22 13.59
C PRO A 211 -3.05 12.73 12.26
N GLU A 212 -1.76 12.38 12.22
CA GLU A 212 -1.11 11.84 11.02
C GLU A 212 -1.67 10.45 10.69
N GLU A 213 -1.81 9.60 11.70
CA GLU A 213 -2.43 8.27 11.53
C GLU A 213 -3.91 8.39 11.13
N LEU A 214 -4.64 9.35 11.71
CA LEU A 214 -6.04 9.63 11.33
C LEU A 214 -6.14 10.05 9.87
N LEU A 215 -5.22 10.89 9.38
CA LEU A 215 -5.16 11.31 7.99
C LEU A 215 -4.86 10.13 7.06
N GLU A 216 -3.97 9.22 7.45
CA GLU A 216 -3.68 8.00 6.68
C GLU A 216 -4.91 7.09 6.61
N VAL A 217 -5.60 6.85 7.73
CA VAL A 217 -6.87 6.10 7.76
C VAL A 217 -7.90 6.76 6.84
N PHE A 218 -8.12 8.07 6.97
CA PHE A 218 -9.05 8.81 6.13
C PHE A 218 -8.73 8.64 4.64
N THR A 219 -7.46 8.79 4.26
CA THR A 219 -6.97 8.63 2.89
C THR A 219 -7.28 7.24 2.35
N LEU A 220 -6.97 6.20 3.12
CA LEU A 220 -7.25 4.80 2.75
C LEU A 220 -8.75 4.55 2.57
N LEU A 221 -9.59 5.09 3.46
CA LEU A 221 -11.04 4.95 3.36
C LEU A 221 -11.60 5.66 2.13
N THR A 222 -11.17 6.90 1.85
CA THR A 222 -11.61 7.64 0.66
C THR A 222 -11.19 6.92 -0.62
N TRP A 223 -9.97 6.38 -0.67
CA TRP A 223 -9.50 5.58 -1.80
C TRP A 223 -10.31 4.30 -1.99
N ALA A 224 -10.57 3.55 -0.91
CA ALA A 224 -11.42 2.35 -0.98
C ALA A 224 -12.83 2.69 -1.46
N ALA A 225 -13.42 3.80 -0.98
CA ALA A 225 -14.75 4.22 -1.38
C ALA A 225 -14.82 4.59 -2.87
N ALA A 226 -13.83 5.36 -3.35
CA ALA A 226 -13.71 5.71 -4.76
C ALA A 226 -13.52 4.48 -5.65
N ALA A 227 -12.62 3.56 -5.28
CA ALA A 227 -12.38 2.34 -6.05
C ALA A 227 -13.63 1.44 -6.14
N LEU A 228 -14.41 1.33 -5.05
CA LEU A 228 -15.68 0.61 -5.06
C LEU A 228 -16.69 1.28 -6.01
N ALA A 229 -16.83 2.61 -5.92
CA ALA A 229 -17.74 3.38 -6.75
C ALA A 229 -17.38 3.29 -8.25
N ASP A 230 -16.10 3.43 -8.60
CA ASP A 230 -15.58 3.29 -9.97
C ASP A 230 -15.86 1.88 -10.54
N ALA A 231 -15.93 0.87 -9.68
CA ALA A 231 -16.31 -0.50 -10.04
C ALA A 231 -17.83 -0.78 -10.00
N GLY A 232 -18.66 0.26 -9.87
CA GLY A 232 -20.12 0.15 -9.81
C GLY A 232 -20.65 -0.48 -8.52
N ARG A 233 -19.87 -0.44 -7.43
CA ARG A 233 -20.26 -0.98 -6.11
C ARG A 233 -20.40 0.15 -5.10
N SER A 234 -21.43 0.10 -4.29
CA SER A 234 -21.57 1.04 -3.17
C SER A 234 -20.69 0.61 -1.99
N PRO A 235 -19.91 1.52 -1.39
CA PRO A 235 -19.30 1.28 -0.07
C PRO A 235 -20.36 0.98 0.98
N GLN A 236 -19.98 0.26 2.04
CA GLN A 236 -20.88 -0.04 3.14
C GLN A 236 -21.23 1.24 3.92
N PRO A 237 -22.44 1.35 4.52
CA PRO A 237 -22.85 2.55 5.25
C PRO A 237 -21.84 2.99 6.31
N ALA A 238 -21.41 2.08 7.20
CA ALA A 238 -20.44 2.40 8.26
C ALA A 238 -19.07 2.90 7.75
N HIS A 239 -18.69 2.54 6.51
CA HIS A 239 -17.48 3.06 5.87
C HIS A 239 -17.70 4.52 5.41
N LEU A 240 -18.83 4.84 4.79
CA LEU A 240 -19.17 6.22 4.43
C LEU A 240 -19.34 7.11 5.67
N ASP A 241 -20.05 6.61 6.69
CA ASP A 241 -20.26 7.34 7.96
C ASP A 241 -18.93 7.63 8.68
N ALA A 242 -17.95 6.75 8.55
CA ALA A 242 -16.60 6.99 9.07
C ALA A 242 -15.88 8.12 8.33
N ILE A 243 -15.96 8.17 6.99
CA ILE A 243 -15.39 9.26 6.19
C ILE A 243 -16.03 10.60 6.60
N ASP A 244 -17.36 10.63 6.74
CA ASP A 244 -18.10 11.84 7.08
C ASP A 244 -17.78 12.35 8.50
N ARG A 245 -17.51 11.44 9.45
CA ARG A 245 -17.08 11.79 10.81
C ARG A 245 -15.64 12.26 10.90
N ILE A 246 -14.70 11.64 10.18
CA ILE A 246 -13.27 12.00 10.27
C ILE A 246 -12.98 13.35 9.61
N ALA A 247 -13.65 13.65 8.48
CA ALA A 247 -13.40 14.87 7.70
C ALA A 247 -13.47 16.18 8.52
N PRO A 248 -14.50 16.46 9.34
CA PRO A 248 -14.55 17.65 10.19
C PRO A 248 -13.45 17.65 11.26
N THR A 249 -13.11 16.48 11.82
CA THR A 249 -12.08 16.33 12.85
C THR A 249 -10.70 16.69 12.30
N LEU A 250 -10.31 16.16 11.15
CA LEU A 250 -9.07 16.56 10.47
C LEU A 250 -9.06 18.05 10.10
N ARG A 251 -10.21 18.61 9.69
CA ARG A 251 -10.32 20.05 9.39
C ARG A 251 -10.06 20.91 10.63
N ALA A 252 -10.56 20.50 11.79
CA ALA A 252 -10.34 21.21 13.05
C ALA A 252 -8.88 21.10 13.54
N LEU A 253 -8.19 20.00 13.23
CA LEU A 253 -6.79 19.75 13.58
C LEU A 253 -5.78 20.40 12.63
N ARG A 254 -6.24 21.02 11.54
CA ARG A 254 -5.40 21.63 10.52
C ARG A 254 -5.06 23.08 10.87
N HIS A 255 -3.77 23.41 10.84
CA HIS A 255 -3.26 24.77 10.95
C HIS A 255 -3.46 25.57 9.65
N ALA A 256 -3.26 26.89 9.71
CA ALA A 256 -3.44 27.78 8.57
C ALA A 256 -2.46 27.49 7.41
N ASP A 257 -1.31 26.88 7.70
CA ASP A 257 -0.30 26.44 6.74
C ASP A 257 -0.64 25.09 6.07
N GLY A 258 -1.76 24.47 6.44
CA GLY A 258 -2.17 23.16 5.94
C GLY A 258 -1.57 21.97 6.68
N GLY A 259 -0.66 22.20 7.63
CA GLY A 259 -0.12 21.16 8.50
C GLY A 259 -1.14 20.69 9.54
N LEU A 260 -0.94 19.49 10.07
CA LEU A 260 -1.73 18.98 11.19
C LEU A 260 -1.05 19.29 12.52
N ALA A 261 -1.86 19.47 13.56
CA ALA A 261 -1.37 19.63 14.92
C ALA A 261 -0.52 18.42 15.34
N ARG A 262 0.63 18.69 15.94
CA ARG A 262 1.53 17.66 16.46
C ARG A 262 1.26 17.46 17.94
N PHE A 263 0.40 16.51 18.26
CA PHE A 263 0.24 16.05 19.63
C PHE A 263 1.20 14.89 19.89
N HIS A 264 1.82 14.89 21.06
CA HIS A 264 2.46 13.69 21.57
C HIS A 264 1.33 12.82 22.13
N GLY A 265 0.96 11.78 21.38
CA GLY A 265 0.18 10.66 21.94
C GLY A 265 0.99 9.93 23.00
#